data_AF-A0A917ZWR1-F1
#
_entry.id   AF-A0A917ZWR1-F1
#
_cell.length_a   1.000
_cell.length_b   1.000
_cell.length_c   1.000
_cell.angle_alpha   90.00
_cell.angle_beta   90.00
_cell.angle_gamma   90.00
#
_symmetry.space_group_name_H-M   'P 1'
#
loop_
_entity.id
_entity.type
_entity.pdbx_description
1 polymer ?
#
loop_
_entity_poly.entity_id
_entity_poly.type
_entity_poly.pdbx_seq_one_letter_code
_entity_poly.pdbx_strand_id
1 'polypeptide(L)' 'MTETNALPSVGDEVMEGKTRAIVTDVRGGVAWLRRQTGGGEEWPAEEPHKLTVRRTRKEMIAAGDL' A
#
# COMPACT_ATOMS: atom_id res chain seq x y z
N MET A 1 10.39 -4.31 21.57
CA MET A 1 9.29 -4.72 20.68
C MET A 1 9.89 -4.72 19.29
N THR A 2 10.30 -5.87 18.77
CA THR A 2 10.70 -5.96 17.37
C THR A 2 9.42 -5.78 16.57
N GLU A 3 9.21 -4.59 16.01
CA GLU A 3 8.20 -4.38 14.98
C GLU A 3 8.54 -5.38 13.87
N THR A 4 7.83 -6.51 13.86
CA THR A 4 7.70 -7.30 12.66
C THR A 4 7.19 -6.30 11.64
N ASN A 5 8.03 -5.94 10.68
CA ASN A 5 7.72 -4.94 9.68
C ASN A 5 6.66 -5.57 8.74
N ALA A 6 5.45 -5.63 9.28
CA ALA A 6 4.31 -6.32 8.73
C ALA A 6 3.95 -5.60 7.45
N LEU A 7 3.63 -6.38 6.42
CA LEU A 7 3.25 -5.81 5.15
C LEU A 7 2.02 -4.92 5.32
N PRO A 8 1.96 -3.79 4.60
CA PRO A 8 0.75 -3.00 4.50
C PRO A 8 -0.45 -3.84 4.05
N SER A 9 -1.64 -3.50 4.52
CA SER A 9 -2.87 -4.25 4.23
C SER A 9 -3.51 -3.80 2.93
N VAL A 10 -4.32 -4.66 2.32
CA VAL A 10 -5.10 -4.33 1.11
C VAL A 10 -5.99 -3.10 1.36
N GLY A 11 -5.89 -2.13 0.46
CA GLY A 11 -6.56 -0.84 0.52
C GLY A 11 -5.78 0.24 1.27
N ASP A 12 -4.65 -0.08 1.90
CA ASP A 12 -3.78 0.93 2.48
C ASP A 12 -3.10 1.74 1.38
N GLU A 13 -2.94 3.02 1.67
CA GLU A 13 -2.18 3.95 0.86
C GLU A 13 -0.74 3.99 1.35
N VAL A 14 0.18 3.72 0.44
CA VAL A 14 1.61 3.58 0.72
C VAL A 14 2.44 4.48 -0.18
N MET A 15 3.66 4.75 0.28
CA MET A 15 4.73 5.33 -0.53
C MET A 15 5.76 4.24 -0.87
N GLU A 16 6.00 4.07 -2.17
CA GLU A 16 7.14 3.31 -2.69
C GLU A 16 8.13 4.30 -3.31
N GLY A 17 9.18 4.64 -2.56
CA GLY A 17 10.07 5.74 -2.91
C GLY A 17 9.30 7.07 -3.05
N LYS A 18 9.17 7.57 -4.28
CA LYS A 18 8.41 8.80 -4.60
C LYS A 18 7.02 8.54 -5.15
N THR A 19 6.64 7.27 -5.32
CA THR A 19 5.37 6.87 -5.92
C THR A 19 4.33 6.66 -4.82
N ARG A 20 3.18 7.34 -4.94
CA ARG A 20 2.00 7.10 -4.11
C ARG A 20 1.15 6.01 -4.74
N ALA A 21 0.84 4.97 -3.99
CA ALA A 21 0.11 3.81 -4.46
C ALA A 21 -0.88 3.30 -3.43
N ILE A 22 -1.82 2.47 -3.88
CA ILE A 22 -2.73 1.69 -3.05
C ILE A 22 -2.30 0.23 -3.13
N VAL A 23 -2.28 -0.46 -1.99
CA VAL A 23 -2.12 -1.92 -1.95
C VAL A 23 -3.41 -2.56 -2.46
N THR A 24 -3.33 -3.33 -3.53
CA THR A 24 -4.50 -4.01 -4.10
C THR A 24 -4.55 -5.49 -3.74
N ASP A 25 -3.41 -6.10 -3.43
CA ASP A 25 -3.30 -7.50 -3.04
C ASP A 25 -2.01 -7.76 -2.24
N VAL A 26 -1.92 -8.90 -1.56
CA VAL A 26 -0.68 -9.40 -0.93
C VAL A 26 -0.50 -10.87 -1.29
N ARG A 27 0.48 -11.17 -2.15
CA ARG A 27 0.73 -12.51 -2.69
C ARG A 27 2.08 -13.01 -2.25
N GLY A 28 2.12 -14.10 -1.49
CA GLY A 28 3.40 -14.72 -1.07
C GLY A 28 4.35 -13.78 -0.32
N GLY A 29 3.82 -12.81 0.42
CA GLY A 29 4.63 -11.82 1.13
C GLY A 29 5.02 -10.59 0.29
N VAL A 30 4.50 -10.45 -0.92
CA VAL A 30 4.72 -9.28 -1.79
C VAL A 30 3.42 -8.48 -1.88
N ALA A 31 3.48 -7.21 -1.51
CA ALA A 31 2.37 -6.27 -1.72
C ALA A 31 2.29 -5.92 -3.21
N TRP A 32 1.09 -6.00 -3.79
CA TRP A 32 0.81 -5.54 -5.14
C TRP A 32 0.20 -4.16 -5.07
N LEU A 33 0.71 -3.27 -5.92
CA LEU A 33 0.48 -1.85 -5.86
C LEU A 33 -0.18 -1.38 -7.14
N ARG A 34 -1.06 -0.39 -7.01
CA ARG A 34 -1.59 0.37 -8.13
C ARG A 34 -1.46 1.85 -7.84
N ARG A 35 -1.15 2.67 -8.86
CA ARG A 35 -1.22 4.12 -8.71
C ARG A 35 -2.61 4.51 -8.25
N GLN A 36 -2.68 5.37 -7.23
CA GLN A 36 -3.97 5.82 -6.73
C GLN A 36 -4.72 6.65 -7.78
N THR A 37 -3.99 7.42 -8.59
CA THR A 37 -4.57 8.26 -9.64
C THR A 37 -4.33 7.66 -11.02
N GLY A 38 -5.34 7.79 -11.90
CA GLY A 38 -5.18 7.56 -13.34
C GLY A 38 -5.33 6.12 -13.83
N GLY A 39 -5.91 5.20 -13.04
CA GLY A 39 -6.23 3.84 -13.51
C GLY A 39 -5.02 3.14 -14.13
N GLY A 40 -3.97 2.92 -13.33
CA GLY A 40 -2.72 2.31 -13.79
C GLY A 40 -2.70 0.78 -13.70
N GLU A 41 -1.70 0.20 -14.35
CA GLU A 41 -1.30 -1.19 -14.19
C GLU A 41 -0.93 -1.49 -12.72
N GLU A 42 -1.13 -2.73 -12.30
CA GLU A 42 -0.69 -3.22 -10.99
C GLU A 42 0.73 -3.77 -11.09
N TRP A 43 1.58 -3.49 -10.11
CA TRP A 43 2.94 -4.02 -10.05
C TRP A 43 3.27 -4.57 -8.64
N PRO A 44 4.13 -5.60 -8.54
CA PRO A 44 4.65 -6.05 -7.25
C PRO A 44 5.61 -5.02 -6.67
N ALA A 45 5.52 -4.76 -5.36
CA ALA A 45 6.45 -3.87 -4.67
C ALA A 45 7.87 -4.45 -4.68
N GLU A 46 8.87 -3.60 -4.95
CA GLU A 46 10.28 -4.03 -5.02
C GLU A 46 10.82 -4.43 -3.64
N GLU A 47 10.49 -3.64 -2.62
CA GLU A 47 10.86 -3.89 -1.22
C GLU A 47 9.62 -3.79 -0.32
N PRO A 48 8.78 -4.84 -0.26
CA PRO A 48 7.47 -4.79 0.40
C PRO A 48 7.51 -4.38 1.88
N HIS A 49 8.59 -4.74 2.58
CA HIS A 49 8.80 -4.39 3.98
C HIS A 49 9.29 -2.95 4.19
N LYS A 50 9.69 -2.23 3.14
CA LYS A 50 10.11 -0.82 3.23
C LYS A 50 9.02 0.16 2.82
N LEU A 51 7.81 -0.34 2.51
CA LEU A 51 6.67 0.50 2.18
C LEU A 51 6.26 1.32 3.40
N THR A 52 6.18 2.64 3.22
CA THR A 52 5.69 3.54 4.27
C THR A 52 4.18 3.72 4.10
N VAL A 53 3.40 3.26 5.07
CA VAL A 53 1.95 3.53 5.11
C VAL A 53 1.74 5.02 5.36
N ARG A 54 1.05 5.69 4.43
CA ARG A 54 0.67 7.09 4.57
C ARG A 54 -0.71 7.24 5.19
N ARG A 55 -1.65 6.40 4.75
CA ARG A 55 -3.01 6.31 5.29
C ARG A 55 -3.49 4.87 5.20
N THR A 56 -4.10 4.39 6.27
CA THR A 56 -4.78 3.10 6.28
C THR A 56 -6.10 3.18 5.53
N ARG A 57 -6.59 2.03 5.06
CA ARG A 57 -7.95 1.93 4.48
C ARG A 57 -9.02 2.50 5.41
N LYS A 58 -8.88 2.26 6.73
CA LYS A 58 -9.82 2.75 7.75
C LYS A 58 -9.88 4.28 7.79
N GLU A 59 -8.72 4.93 7.74
CA GLU A 59 -8.65 6.40 7.70
C GLU A 59 -9.24 6.96 6.42
N MET A 60 -9.02 6.29 5.28
CA MET A 60 -9.63 6.69 4.00
C MET A 60 -11.15 6.58 4.01
N ILE A 61 -11.70 5.49 4.57
CA ILE A 61 -13.16 5.33 4.76
C ILE A 61 -13.72 6.40 5.68
N ALA A 62 -13.05 6.68 6.80
CA ALA A 62 -13.48 7.71 7.75
C ALA A 62 -13.49 9.12 7.13
N ALA A 63 -12.61 9.38 6.17
CA ALA A 63 -12.56 10.63 5.41
C ALA A 63 -13.55 10.71 4.25
N GLY A 64 -14.18 9.59 3.84
CA GLY A 64 -15.08 9.53 2.68
C GLY A 64 -14.38 9.50 1.33
N ASP A 65 -13.11 9.07 1.29
CA ASP A 65 -12.28 9.05 0.08
C ASP A 65 -12.42 7.77 -0.77
N LEU A 66 -13.18 6.77 -0.30
CA LEU A 66 -13.39 5.47 -0.93
C LEU A 66 -14.87 5.19 -1.16
#